data_AF-A0A7W1JWU4-F1
#
_entry.id   AF-A0A7W1JWU4-F1
#
_cell.length_a   1.000
_cell.length_b   1.000
_cell.length_c   1.000
_cell.angle_alpha   90.00
_cell.angle_beta   90.00
_cell.angle_gamma   90.00
#
_symmetry.space_group_name_H-M   'P 1'
#
loop_
_entity.id
_entity.type
_entity.pdbx_description
1 polymer ?
#
loop_
_entity_poly.entity_id
_entity_poly.type
_entity_poly.pdbx_seq_one_letter_code
_entity_poly.pdbx_strand_id
1 'polypeptide(L)'
;MPALKDGGILVIFVPNVASLKGLSVRATPWAFHRWFYRRVLSVRPDRQPVRAFHSFSLRPSSLVAHAEATGWRVRYFDLYEGPVQRSVRERFGIVGWRWKIVTNLTRITTFGLLTAEETGLIAVLGKGGVE
;
A
#
# COMPACT_ATOMS: atom_id res chain seq x y z
N MET A 1 -30.01 8.21 -2.38
CA MET A 1 -29.80 7.30 -1.23
C MET A 1 -28.31 7.26 -0.94
N PRO A 2 -27.85 7.43 0.32
CA PRO A 2 -26.46 7.19 0.64
C PRO A 2 -26.07 5.77 0.21
N ALA A 3 -24.91 5.60 -0.40
CA ALA A 3 -24.46 4.32 -0.95
C ALA A 3 -24.30 3.22 0.13
N LEU A 4 -24.21 3.61 1.41
CA LEU A 4 -24.11 2.71 2.55
C LEU A 4 -25.21 3.00 3.59
N LYS A 5 -25.90 1.94 4.01
CA LYS A 5 -26.87 1.95 5.11
C LYS A 5 -26.16 2.16 6.45
N ASP A 6 -26.90 2.62 7.45
CA ASP A 6 -26.38 2.77 8.81
C ASP A 6 -25.97 1.41 9.38
N GLY A 7 -24.87 1.38 10.13
CA GLY A 7 -24.21 0.13 10.53
C GLY A 7 -23.52 -0.63 9.40
N GLY A 8 -23.60 -0.15 8.15
CA GLY A 8 -22.91 -0.72 7.01
C GLY A 8 -21.39 -0.67 7.15
N ILE A 9 -20.72 -1.62 6.49
CA ILE A 9 -19.27 -1.78 6.54
C ILE A 9 -18.68 -1.48 5.16
N LEU A 10 -17.63 -0.66 5.14
CA LEU A 10 -16.78 -0.41 3.99
C LEU A 10 -15.42 -1.05 4.24
N VAL A 11 -15.00 -1.95 3.35
CA VAL A 11 -13.67 -2.57 3.40
C VAL A 11 -12.82 -2.00 2.27
N ILE A 12 -11.66 -1.44 2.63
CA ILE A 12 -10.73 -0.80 1.70
C ILE A 12 -9.44 -1.59 1.68
N PHE A 13 -8.98 -1.94 0.49
CA PHE A 13 -7.64 -2.47 0.24
C PHE A 13 -6.96 -1.60 -0.80
N VAL A 14 -5.91 -0.89 -0.39
CA VAL A 14 -5.19 0.02 -1.30
C VAL A 14 -3.68 -0.06 -1.08
N PRO A 15 -2.88 0.32 -2.09
CA PRO A 15 -1.43 0.44 -1.93
C PRO A 15 -1.08 1.48 -0.85
N ASN A 16 -0.04 1.21 -0.07
CA ASN A 16 0.55 2.23 0.80
C ASN A 16 1.39 3.19 -0.06
N VAL A 17 0.86 4.39 -0.28
CA VAL A 17 1.55 5.45 -1.03
C VAL A 17 2.80 5.97 -0.30
N ALA A 18 2.92 5.77 1.02
CA ALA A 18 4.12 6.08 1.80
C ALA A 18 5.11 4.90 1.86
N SER A 19 5.07 3.98 0.90
CA SER A 19 6.03 2.89 0.80
C SER A 19 7.10 3.15 -0.26
N LEU A 20 8.31 2.63 -0.03
CA LEU A 20 9.42 2.65 -1.00
C LEU A 20 8.97 2.01 -2.32
N LYS A 21 8.29 0.86 -2.26
CA LYS A 21 7.71 0.20 -3.43
C LYS A 21 6.74 1.11 -4.18
N GLY A 22 5.83 1.78 -3.48
CA GLY A 22 4.86 2.71 -4.08
C GLY A 22 5.56 3.84 -4.83
N LEU A 23 6.65 4.37 -4.27
CA LEU A 23 7.47 5.38 -4.93
C LEU A 23 8.20 4.81 -6.15
N SER A 24 8.81 3.62 -6.05
CA SER A 24 9.51 2.97 -7.16
C SER A 24 8.57 2.69 -8.34
N VAL A 25 7.36 2.21 -8.08
CA VAL A 25 6.35 1.95 -9.12
C VAL A 25 5.94 3.25 -9.83
N ARG A 26 5.84 4.36 -9.09
CA ARG A 26 5.55 5.69 -9.67
C ARG A 26 6.71 6.23 -10.51
N ALA A 27 7.94 6.06 -10.03
CA ALA A 27 9.13 6.65 -10.65
C ALA A 27 9.60 5.91 -11.90
N THR A 28 9.21 4.65 -12.08
CA THR A 28 9.67 3.81 -13.19
C THR A 28 8.66 3.76 -14.33
N PRO A 29 9.12 3.81 -15.60
CA PRO A 29 8.23 3.77 -16.75
C PRO A 29 7.60 2.39 -16.94
N TRP A 30 6.48 2.33 -17.67
CA TRP A 30 5.77 1.07 -17.95
C TRP A 30 6.67 0.01 -18.63
N ALA A 31 7.62 0.42 -19.46
CA ALA A 31 8.60 -0.50 -20.07
C ALA A 31 9.41 -1.26 -19.02
N PHE A 32 9.82 -0.59 -17.93
CA PHE A 32 10.53 -1.22 -16.82
C PHE A 32 9.64 -2.22 -16.08
N HIS A 33 8.38 -1.86 -15.78
CA HIS A 33 7.44 -2.79 -15.16
C HIS A 33 7.23 -4.03 -16.03
N ARG A 34 7.02 -3.85 -17.34
CA ARG A 34 6.85 -4.97 -18.28
C ARG A 34 8.07 -5.87 -18.32
N TRP A 35 9.28 -5.30 -18.33
CA TRP A 35 10.52 -6.06 -18.22
C TRP A 35 10.59 -6.83 -16.90
N PHE A 36 10.28 -6.18 -15.78
CA PHE A 36 10.29 -6.79 -14.44
C PHE A 36 9.30 -7.95 -14.34
N TYR A 37 8.05 -7.76 -14.77
CA TYR A 37 7.05 -8.83 -14.78
C TYR A 37 7.51 -10.02 -15.64
N ARG A 38 8.05 -9.76 -16.83
CA ARG A 38 8.49 -10.82 -17.75
C ARG A 38 9.74 -11.56 -17.27
N ARG A 39 10.73 -10.85 -16.72
CA ARG A 39 12.07 -11.39 -16.42
C ARG A 39 12.20 -11.83 -14.96
N VAL A 40 11.59 -11.10 -14.04
CA VAL A 40 11.70 -11.37 -12.61
C VAL A 40 10.53 -12.17 -12.10
N LEU A 41 9.30 -11.89 -12.54
CA LEU A 41 8.12 -12.63 -12.08
C LEU A 41 7.70 -13.77 -13.01
N SER A 42 8.29 -13.86 -14.20
CA SER A 42 7.91 -14.81 -15.26
C SER A 42 6.42 -14.73 -15.65
N VAL A 43 5.80 -13.56 -15.45
CA VAL A 43 4.41 -13.28 -15.80
C VAL A 43 4.38 -12.38 -17.04
N ARG A 44 3.46 -12.65 -17.96
CA ARG A 44 3.19 -11.76 -19.10
C ARG A 44 1.98 -10.88 -18.74
N PRO A 45 2.18 -9.58 -18.47
CA PRO A 45 1.04 -8.68 -18.29
C PRO A 45 0.31 -8.58 -19.63
N ASP A 46 -0.96 -8.93 -19.63
CA ASP A 46 -1.88 -8.90 -20.76
C ASP A 46 -2.26 -7.45 -21.15
N ARG A 47 -2.27 -6.53 -20.18
CA ARG A 47 -2.58 -5.11 -20.38
C ARG A 47 -1.66 -4.18 -19.60
N GLN A 48 -1.56 -2.93 -20.07
CA GLN A 48 -0.98 -1.85 -19.28
C GLN A 48 -1.90 -1.55 -18.09
N PRO A 49 -1.41 -1.60 -16.85
CA PRO A 49 -2.20 -1.20 -15.70
C PRO A 49 -2.53 0.29 -15.81
N VAL A 50 -3.68 0.66 -15.25
CA VAL A 50 -4.05 2.07 -15.08
C VAL A 50 -2.91 2.78 -14.36
N ARG A 51 -2.56 3.99 -14.81
CA ARG A 51 -1.48 4.78 -14.21
C ARG A 51 -1.72 4.87 -12.71
N ALA A 52 -0.72 4.48 -11.91
CA ALA A 52 -0.79 4.56 -10.47
C ALA A 52 -1.01 6.02 -10.05
N PHE A 53 -2.20 6.32 -9.51
CA PHE A 53 -2.47 7.62 -8.92
C PHE A 53 -1.88 7.64 -7.51
N HIS A 54 -1.06 8.66 -7.24
CA HIS A 54 -0.34 8.77 -5.98
C HIS A 54 -0.71 10.12 -5.37
N SER A 55 -1.66 10.06 -4.43
CA SER A 55 -2.09 11.22 -3.65
C SER A 55 -1.72 11.00 -2.19
N PHE A 56 -1.20 12.04 -1.54
CA PHE A 56 -0.93 11.99 -0.11
C PHE A 56 -2.19 11.84 0.74
N SER A 57 -3.38 12.16 0.20
CA SER A 57 -4.65 11.85 0.86
C SER A 57 -4.90 10.35 1.04
N LEU A 58 -4.20 9.49 0.29
CA LEU A 58 -4.26 8.04 0.41
C LEU A 58 -3.21 7.49 1.39
N ARG A 59 -2.49 8.35 2.11
CA ARG A 59 -1.59 7.90 3.19
C ARG A 59 -2.40 7.26 4.32
N PRO A 60 -1.84 6.24 4.99
CA PRO A 60 -2.44 5.61 6.18
C PRO A 60 -3.08 6.60 7.17
N SER A 61 -2.32 7.59 7.62
CA SER A 61 -2.76 8.59 8.59
C SER A 61 -3.88 9.48 8.06
N SER A 62 -3.81 9.88 6.78
CA SER A 62 -4.84 10.69 6.13
C SER A 62 -6.16 9.94 5.98
N LEU A 63 -6.11 8.63 5.68
CA LEU A 63 -7.31 7.80 5.54
C LEU A 63 -8.02 7.62 6.89
N VAL A 64 -7.27 7.34 7.96
CA VAL A 64 -7.81 7.24 9.32
C VAL A 64 -8.39 8.57 9.78
N ALA A 65 -7.63 9.66 9.68
CA ALA A 65 -8.08 10.98 10.09
C ALA A 65 -9.33 11.44 9.32
N HIS A 66 -9.41 11.15 8.01
CA HIS A 66 -10.58 11.48 7.21
C HIS A 66 -11.81 10.66 7.62
N ALA A 67 -11.64 9.36 7.89
CA ALA A 67 -12.73 8.50 8.37
C ALA A 67 -13.29 9.01 9.70
N GLU A 68 -12.42 9.32 10.67
CA GLU A 68 -12.81 9.83 11.99
C GLU A 68 -13.51 11.19 11.87
N ALA A 69 -12.97 12.11 11.08
CA ALA A 69 -13.55 13.45 10.87
C ALA A 69 -14.93 13.41 10.19
N THR A 70 -15.25 12.35 9.45
CA THR A 70 -16.52 12.19 8.72
C THR A 70 -17.52 11.27 9.44
N GLY A 71 -17.25 10.92 10.71
CA GLY A 71 -18.16 10.13 11.53
C GLY A 71 -18.13 8.62 11.21
N TRP A 72 -17.11 8.15 10.50
CA TRP A 72 -16.87 6.72 10.34
C TRP A 72 -16.07 6.19 11.53
N ARG A 73 -16.39 4.98 11.94
CA ARG A 73 -15.64 4.27 12.97
C ARG A 73 -14.65 3.30 12.31
N VAL A 74 -13.36 3.50 12.54
CA VAL A 74 -12.33 2.55 12.12
C VAL A 74 -12.44 1.30 13.02
N ARG A 75 -12.92 0.19 12.46
CA ARG A 75 -13.08 -1.08 13.18
C ARG A 75 -11.84 -1.95 13.08
N TYR A 76 -11.12 -1.86 11.97
CA TYR A 76 -9.87 -2.55 11.74
C TYR A 76 -8.99 -1.69 10.84
N PHE A 77 -7.70 -1.66 11.14
CA PHE A 77 -6.70 -1.01 10.32
C PHE A 77 -5.40 -1.78 10.43
N ASP A 78 -4.83 -2.14 9.29
CA ASP A 78 -3.55 -2.85 9.27
C ASP A 78 -2.73 -2.48 8.03
N LEU A 79 -1.43 -2.49 8.22
CA LEU A 79 -0.44 -2.21 7.21
C LEU A 79 0.35 -3.49 6.97
N TYR A 80 0.45 -3.91 5.70
CA TYR A 80 0.99 -5.23 5.39
C TYR A 80 1.99 -5.22 4.23
N GLU A 81 2.89 -6.20 4.26
CA GLU A 81 3.75 -6.51 3.13
C GLU A 81 2.97 -7.29 2.06
N GLY A 82 2.89 -6.74 0.85
CA GLY A 82 2.17 -7.36 -0.25
C GLY A 82 2.91 -8.58 -0.81
N PRO A 83 2.17 -9.57 -1.35
CA PRO A 83 2.73 -10.89 -1.72
C PRO A 83 3.82 -10.80 -2.78
N VAL A 84 3.70 -9.87 -3.74
CA VAL A 84 4.72 -9.67 -4.78
C VAL A 84 6.05 -9.19 -4.17
N GLN A 85 6.01 -8.29 -3.18
CA GLN A 85 7.25 -7.82 -2.54
C GLN A 85 7.89 -8.96 -1.77
N ARG A 86 7.09 -9.66 -0.94
CA ARG A 86 7.57 -10.79 -0.15
C ARG A 86 8.23 -11.84 -1.03
N SER A 87 7.55 -12.25 -2.11
CA SER A 87 8.06 -13.25 -3.06
C SER A 87 9.39 -12.81 -3.71
N VAL A 88 9.49 -11.56 -4.16
CA VAL A 88 10.72 -11.02 -4.77
C VAL A 88 11.85 -10.98 -3.73
N ARG A 89 11.54 -10.51 -2.52
CA ARG A 89 12.48 -10.39 -1.42
C ARG A 89 13.06 -11.74 -1.01
N GLU A 90 12.21 -12.75 -0.89
CA GLU A 90 12.60 -14.14 -0.61
C GLU A 90 13.40 -14.74 -1.77
N ARG A 91 12.96 -14.53 -3.02
CA ARG A 91 13.67 -15.00 -4.23
C ARG A 91 15.12 -14.48 -4.31
N PHE A 92 15.35 -13.23 -3.92
CA PHE A 92 16.68 -12.62 -3.92
C PHE A 92 17.43 -12.78 -2.59
N GLY A 93 16.89 -13.52 -1.63
CA GLY A 93 17.53 -13.75 -0.34
C GLY A 93 17.71 -12.50 0.52
N ILE A 94 16.89 -11.46 0.28
CA ILE A 94 16.85 -10.21 1.05
C ILE A 94 15.97 -10.42 2.29
N VAL A 95 16.36 -11.36 3.14
CA VAL A 95 15.61 -11.74 4.36
C VAL A 95 16.47 -11.52 5.61
N GLY A 96 15.86 -11.54 6.79
CA GLY A 96 16.58 -11.38 8.06
C GLY A 96 17.35 -10.05 8.13
N TRP A 97 18.65 -10.13 8.41
CA TRP A 97 19.50 -8.95 8.61
C TRP A 97 19.64 -8.08 7.36
N ARG A 98 19.67 -8.68 6.16
CA ARG A 98 19.75 -7.93 4.89
C ARG A 98 18.52 -7.06 4.70
N TRP A 99 17.35 -7.61 5.06
CA TRP A 99 16.10 -6.85 5.04
C TRP A 99 16.13 -5.69 6.04
N LYS A 100 16.59 -5.95 7.27
CA LYS A 100 16.74 -4.90 8.30
C LYS A 100 17.64 -3.75 7.85
N ILE A 101 18.69 -4.02 7.07
CA ILE A 101 19.51 -2.95 6.49
C ILE A 101 18.70 -2.11 5.53
N VAL A 102 17.95 -2.73 4.60
CA VAL A 102 17.12 -2.00 3.64
C VAL A 102 16.07 -1.14 4.35
N THR A 103 15.40 -1.68 5.36
CA THR A 103 14.38 -0.95 6.12
C THR A 103 14.97 0.22 6.89
N ASN A 104 16.10 0.01 7.59
CA ASN A 104 16.80 1.06 8.32
C ASN A 104 17.34 2.15 7.40
N LEU A 105 17.97 1.78 6.28
CA LEU A 105 18.45 2.76 5.30
C LEU A 105 17.29 3.58 4.73
N THR A 106 16.17 2.93 4.41
CA THR A 106 14.96 3.63 3.95
C THR A 106 14.47 4.61 5.01
N ARG A 107 14.39 4.19 6.28
CA ARG A 107 13.94 5.04 7.38
C ARG A 107 14.88 6.23 7.61
N ILE A 108 16.20 6.00 7.60
CA ILE A 108 17.19 7.06 7.84
C ILE A 108 17.19 8.07 6.69
N THR A 109 17.28 7.59 5.46
CA THR A 109 17.36 8.47 4.27
C THR A 109 16.08 9.25 3.99
N THR A 110 14.94 8.74 4.45
CA THR A 110 13.64 9.41 4.27
C THR A 110 13.16 10.09 5.55
N PHE A 111 13.98 10.14 6.60
CA PHE A 111 13.59 10.66 7.92
C PHE A 111 12.29 10.05 8.47
N GLY A 112 12.07 8.76 8.19
CA GLY A 112 10.87 8.03 8.58
C GLY A 112 9.61 8.35 7.77
N LEU A 113 9.71 9.16 6.72
CA LEU A 113 8.56 9.50 5.87
C LEU A 113 8.10 8.33 5.00
N LEU A 114 8.99 7.39 4.69
CA LEU A 114 8.67 6.18 3.93
C LEU A 114 9.02 4.92 4.69
N THR A 115 8.22 3.89 4.45
CA THR A 115 8.50 2.52 4.89
C THR A 115 8.91 1.62 3.73
N ALA A 116 9.81 0.66 3.98
CA ALA A 116 10.08 -0.41 3.03
C ALA A 116 9.22 -1.66 3.30
N GLU A 117 8.61 -1.76 4.49
CA GLU A 117 7.96 -2.97 4.98
C GLU A 117 6.51 -3.06 4.51
N GLU A 118 5.72 -2.04 4.82
CA GLU A 118 4.29 -2.07 4.56
C GLU A 118 3.98 -1.45 3.21
N THR A 119 3.61 -2.29 2.24
CA THR A 119 3.34 -1.87 0.86
C THR A 119 1.86 -1.70 0.55
N GLY A 120 1.00 -2.23 1.42
CA GLY A 120 -0.44 -2.16 1.31
C GLY A 120 -1.05 -1.80 2.65
N LEU A 121 -2.29 -1.35 2.61
CA LEU A 121 -3.12 -1.15 3.79
C LEU A 121 -4.48 -1.79 3.58
N ILE A 122 -5.06 -2.23 4.68
CA ILE A 122 -6.45 -2.66 4.79
C ILE A 122 -7.12 -1.82 5.88
N ALA A 123 -8.31 -1.31 5.57
CA ALA A 123 -9.14 -0.62 6.54
C ALA A 123 -10.57 -1.15 6.48
N VAL A 124 -11.17 -1.42 7.64
CA VAL A 124 -12.58 -1.75 7.80
C VAL A 124 -13.24 -0.59 8.52
N LEU A 125 -14.10 0.13 7.83
CA LEU A 125 -14.80 1.30 8.33
C LEU A 125 -16.28 0.97 8.54
N GLY A 126 -16.81 1.26 9.71
CA GLY A 126 -18.24 1.19 9.99
C GLY A 126 -18.86 2.57 9.88
N LYS A 127 -20.00 2.69 9.20
CA LYS A 127 -20.79 3.92 9.23
C LYS A 127 -21.43 4.08 10.62
N GLY A 128 -21.24 5.22 11.27
CA GLY A 128 -21.89 5.54 12.53
C GLY A 128 -23.41 5.41 12.38
N GLY A 129 -24.03 4.58 13.22
CA GLY A 129 -25.48 4.59 13.37
C GLY A 129 -25.87 5.78 14.22
N VAL A 130 -26.93 6.48 13.84
CA VAL A 130 -27.65 7.36 14.77
C VAL A 130 -28.24 6.42 15.82
N GLU A 131 -27.73 6.46 17.05
CA GLU A 131 -28.50 5.98 18.22
C GLU A 131 -29.68 6.91 18.46
#